data_AF-A0A3R9QI53-F1
#
_entry.id   AF-A0A3R9QI53-F1
#
_cell.length_a   1.000
_cell.length_b   1.000
_cell.length_c   1.000
_cell.angle_alpha   90.00
_cell.angle_beta   90.00
_cell.angle_gamma   90.00
#
_symmetry.space_group_name_H-M   'P 1'
#
loop_
_entity.id
_entity.type
_entity.pdbx_description
1 polymer ?
#
loop_
_entity_poly.entity_id
_entity_poly.type
_entity_poly.pdbx_seq_one_letter_code
_entity_poly.pdbx_strand_id
1 'polypeptide(L)' 'MTIAQPPENETSSLPVEFFNNNHGKAYQVALDKFEKPLLNAVLIQTRGNQTEAAEVLGINRGTLRKKLQHHKILK' A
#
# COMPACT_ATOMS: atom_id res chain seq x y z
N MET A 1 -24.94 37.80 8.86
CA MET A 1 -25.10 36.39 9.29
C MET A 1 -24.54 35.51 8.18
N THR A 2 -23.22 35.37 8.14
CA THR A 2 -22.56 34.32 7.36
C THR A 2 -22.29 33.20 8.33
N ILE A 3 -22.89 32.04 8.07
CA ILE A 3 -22.67 30.82 8.84
C ILE A 3 -21.19 30.50 8.67
N ALA A 4 -20.42 30.56 9.76
CA ALA A 4 -19.03 30.15 9.76
C ALA A 4 -18.98 28.69 9.29
N GLN A 5 -18.28 28.45 8.17
CA GLN A 5 -17.93 27.08 7.82
C GLN A 5 -17.12 26.50 8.99
N PRO A 6 -17.47 25.30 9.48
CA PRO A 6 -16.74 24.68 10.58
C PRO A 6 -15.26 24.54 10.19
N PRO A 7 -14.34 24.67 11.16
CA PRO A 7 -12.90 24.63 10.90
C PRO A 7 -12.56 23.33 10.17
N GLU A 8 -11.68 23.47 9.18
CA GLU A 8 -11.08 22.43 8.35
C GLU A 8 -10.20 21.41 9.12
N ASN A 9 -10.66 20.98 10.29
CA ASN A 9 -10.02 19.98 11.12
C ASN A 9 -10.12 18.60 10.48
N GLU A 10 -8.97 18.11 10.02
CA GLU A 10 -8.53 16.74 10.25
C GLU A 10 -9.49 15.64 9.79
N THR A 11 -9.87 15.64 8.51
CA THR A 11 -10.08 14.35 7.85
C THR A 11 -8.71 13.70 7.67
N SER A 12 -8.27 12.97 8.70
CA SER A 12 -7.29 11.88 8.62
C SER A 12 -7.88 10.75 7.75
N SER A 13 -8.24 11.08 6.51
CA SER A 13 -9.08 10.28 5.63
C SER A 13 -8.67 10.55 4.19
N LEU A 14 -8.52 9.48 3.41
CA LEU A 14 -8.15 9.56 1.99
C LEU A 14 -9.04 10.59 1.26
N PRO A 15 -8.49 11.50 0.42
CA PRO A 15 -9.26 12.54 -0.23
C PRO A 15 -10.45 11.97 -0.98
N VAL A 16 -11.63 12.60 -0.91
CA VAL A 16 -12.82 12.15 -1.67
C VAL A 16 -12.49 12.04 -3.17
N GLU A 17 -11.68 12.97 -3.68
CA GLU A 17 -11.16 12.97 -5.05
C GLU A 17 -10.40 11.70 -5.42
N PHE A 18 -9.73 11.04 -4.47
CA PHE A 18 -9.06 9.76 -4.73
C PHE A 18 -10.07 8.70 -5.20
N PHE A 19 -11.25 8.63 -4.59
CA PHE A 19 -12.24 7.63 -4.98
C PHE A 19 -12.83 7.92 -6.36
N ASN A 20 -13.15 9.19 -6.63
CA ASN A 20 -13.69 9.64 -7.91
C ASN A 20 -12.73 9.37 -9.07
N ASN A 21 -11.45 9.71 -8.89
CA ASN A 21 -10.42 9.59 -9.91
C ASN A 21 -10.02 8.14 -10.21
N ASN A 22 -10.24 7.22 -9.28
CA ASN A 22 -9.88 5.83 -9.47
C ASN A 22 -11.03 4.97 -10.02
N HIS A 23 -12.22 5.53 -10.27
CA HIS A 23 -13.34 4.86 -10.98
C HIS A 23 -13.57 3.40 -10.56
N GLY A 24 -13.71 3.15 -9.25
CA GLY A 24 -13.93 1.80 -8.69
C GLY A 24 -12.66 0.96 -8.47
N LYS A 25 -11.48 1.45 -8.85
CA LYS A 25 -10.17 0.81 -8.62
C LYS A 25 -9.42 1.36 -7.41
N ALA A 26 -10.06 2.24 -6.64
CA ALA A 26 -9.45 2.96 -5.53
C ALA A 26 -8.78 2.00 -4.52
N TYR A 27 -9.43 0.89 -4.20
CA TYR A 27 -8.88 -0.13 -3.29
C TYR A 27 -7.58 -0.73 -3.82
N GLN A 28 -7.55 -1.18 -5.08
CA GLN A 28 -6.36 -1.77 -5.69
C GLN A 28 -5.22 -0.76 -5.74
N VAL A 29 -5.49 0.47 -6.16
CA VAL A 29 -4.48 1.53 -6.25
C VAL A 29 -3.92 1.90 -4.88
N ALA A 30 -4.77 1.97 -3.85
CA ALA A 30 -4.32 2.21 -2.48
C ALA A 30 -3.48 1.04 -1.95
N LEU A 31 -3.94 -0.19 -2.17
CA LEU A 31 -3.23 -1.40 -1.77
C LEU A 31 -1.87 -1.48 -2.45
N ASP A 32 -1.77 -1.19 -3.74
CA ASP A 32 -0.50 -1.22 -4.47
C ASP A 32 0.50 -0.19 -3.96
N LYS A 33 0.01 1.03 -3.68
CA LYS A 33 0.81 2.10 -3.08
C LYS A 33 1.34 1.72 -1.69
N PHE A 34 0.57 0.96 -0.92
CA PHE A 34 0.98 0.50 0.41
C PHE A 34 1.89 -0.73 0.35
N GLU A 35 1.57 -1.73 -0.47
CA GLU A 35 2.30 -2.99 -0.54
C GLU A 35 3.73 -2.79 -1.07
N LYS A 36 3.92 -1.94 -2.09
CA LYS A 36 5.25 -1.75 -2.69
C LYS A 36 6.32 -1.30 -1.67
N PRO A 37 6.13 -0.24 -0.85
CA PRO A 37 7.10 0.12 0.17
C PRO A 37 7.24 -0.94 1.28
N LEU A 38 6.15 -1.59 1.69
CA LEU A 38 6.21 -2.68 2.68
C LEU A 38 7.11 -3.84 2.20
N LEU A 39 6.93 -4.28 0.95
CA LEU A 39 7.71 -5.36 0.35
C LEU A 39 9.19 -4.98 0.17
N ASN A 40 9.47 -3.73 -0.22
CA ASN A 40 10.84 -3.25 -0.31
C ASN A 40 11.51 -3.19 1.08
N ALA A 41 10.81 -2.67 2.09
CA ALA A 41 11.34 -2.55 3.44
C ALA A 41 11.73 -3.92 4.02
N VAL A 42 10.86 -4.93 3.88
CA VAL A 42 11.18 -6.27 4.39
C VAL A 42 12.33 -6.92 3.64
N LEU A 43 12.42 -6.74 2.32
CA LEU A 43 13.53 -7.29 1.54
C LEU A 43 14.86 -6.63 1.92
N ILE A 44 14.87 -5.33 2.22
CA ILE A 44 16.07 -4.65 2.73
C ILE A 44 16.43 -5.23 4.10
N GLN A 45 15.46 -5.37 5.00
CA GLN A 45 15.66 -5.93 6.34
C GLN A 45 16.24 -7.34 6.31
N THR A 46 15.74 -8.21 5.41
CA THR A 46 16.21 -9.60 5.27
C THR A 46 17.32 -9.77 4.23
N ARG A 47 17.92 -8.68 3.75
CA ARG A 47 19.02 -8.67 2.76
C ARG A 47 18.69 -9.47 1.49
N GLY A 48 17.43 -9.42 1.06
CA GLY A 48 16.93 -10.10 -0.13
C GLY A 48 16.53 -11.56 0.10
N ASN A 49 16.66 -12.10 1.31
CA ASN A 49 16.20 -13.46 1.63
C ASN A 49 14.67 -13.51 1.60
N GLN A 50 14.11 -14.10 0.54
CA GLN A 50 12.66 -14.19 0.35
C GLN A 50 11.98 -15.17 1.31
N THR A 51 12.67 -16.20 1.80
CA THR A 51 12.07 -17.13 2.76
C THR A 51 11.87 -16.42 4.09
N GLU A 52 12.92 -15.77 4.58
CA GLU A 52 12.88 -14.97 5.80
C GLU A 52 11.91 -13.78 5.67
N ALA A 53 11.88 -13.09 4.53
CA ALA A 53 10.92 -12.01 4.31
C ALA A 53 9.46 -12.50 4.35
N ALA A 54 9.20 -13.71 3.85
CA ALA A 54 7.89 -14.31 3.88
C ALA A 54 7.48 -14.69 5.31
N GLU A 55 8.42 -15.18 6.12
CA GLU A 55 8.23 -15.45 7.54
C GLU A 55 7.94 -14.17 8.32
N VAL A 56 8.72 -13.09 8.10
CA VAL A 56 8.50 -11.78 8.74
C VAL A 56 7.12 -11.21 8.40
N LEU A 57 6.68 -11.35 7.15
CA LEU A 57 5.36 -10.90 6.72
C LEU A 57 4.21 -11.85 7.10
N GLY A 58 4.51 -13.05 7.59
CA GLY A 58 3.49 -14.07 7.91
C GLY A 58 2.73 -14.59 6.70
N ILE A 59 3.34 -14.60 5.51
CA ILE A 59 2.73 -15.09 4.27
C ILE A 59 3.52 -16.23 3.66
N ASN A 60 2.86 -17.05 2.84
CA ASN A 60 3.57 -18.09 2.09
C ASN A 60 4.60 -17.45 1.12
N ARG A 61 5.81 -18.02 1.03
CA ARG A 61 6.88 -17.56 0.13
C ARG A 61 6.46 -17.51 -1.34
N GLY A 62 5.61 -18.43 -1.79
CA GLY A 62 5.00 -18.39 -3.13
C GLY A 62 4.10 -17.18 -3.33
N THR A 63 3.33 -16.78 -2.31
CA THR A 63 2.52 -15.55 -2.32
C THR A 63 3.41 -14.31 -2.34
N LEU A 64 4.44 -14.26 -1.49
CA LEU A 64 5.42 -13.17 -1.51
C LEU A 64 6.02 -13.00 -2.91
N ARG A 65 6.50 -14.09 -3.52
CA ARG A 65 7.09 -14.05 -4.86
C ARG A 65 6.13 -13.49 -5.91
N LYS A 66 4.85 -13.91 -5.91
CA LYS A 66 3.83 -13.36 -6.82
C LYS A 66 3.63 -11.85 -6.61
N LYS A 67 3.60 -11.38 -5.35
CA LYS A 67 3.50 -9.95 -5.02
C LYS A 67 4.74 -9.17 -5.50
N LEU A 68 5.94 -9.71 -5.31
CA LEU A 68 7.18 -9.09 -5.80
C LEU A 68 7.20 -8.95 -7.33
N GLN A 69 6.71 -9.94 -8.06
CA GLN A 69 6.55 -9.86 -9.53
C GLN A 69 5.50 -8.83 -9.94
N HIS A 70 4.33 -8.84 -9.27
CA HIS A 70 3.26 -7.87 -9.52
C HIS A 70 3.75 -6.42 -9.38
N HIS A 71 4.51 -6.15 -8.32
CA HIS A 71 5.08 -4.82 -8.03
C HIS A 71 6.37 -4.51 -8.80
N LYS A 72 6.82 -5.41 -9.68
CA LYS A 72 8.04 -5.30 -10.48
C LYS A 72 9.31 -5.09 -9.65
N ILE A 73 9.33 -5.64 -8.43
CA ILE A 73 10.49 -5.64 -7.54
C ILE A 73 11.44 -6.79 -7.94
N LEU A 74 10.86 -7.93 -8.34
CA LEU A 74 11.59 -9.06 -8.90
C LEU A 74 11.33 -9.12 -10.41
N LYS A 75 12.40 -9.26 -11.21
CA LYS A 75 12.30 -9.55 -12.64
C LYS A 75 11.98 -11.02 -12.88
#